data_AF-A0A1C6DDN2-F1
#
_entry.id   AF-A0A1C6DDN2-F1
#
_cell.length_a   1.000
_cell.length_b   1.000
_cell.length_c   1.000
_cell.angle_alpha   90.00
_cell.angle_beta   90.00
_cell.angle_gamma   90.00
#
_symmetry.space_group_name_H-M   'P 1'
#
loop_
_entity.id
_entity.type
_entity.pdbx_description
1 polymer ?
#
loop_
_entity_poly.entity_id
_entity_poly.type
_entity_poly.pdbx_seq_one_letter_code
_entity_poly.pdbx_strand_id
1 'polypeptide(L)'
;MKRLLAARKAAREAERQAFQQKQEHKNLLRNMKISANSQAAFHLTAAQEQDVFSAWTVFTGTYLSGPSKGEPRIPDRMKPNSLCLLTKRGAGVQEASRRIIGAFMVGEDFFGADCRSGTVAAHPVHRVALRPEKGLAFWPYFTRDPEKQRWGKTALKYFSNQTAEKILFDLLGLADTAVPAAK
;
A
#
# COMPACT_ATOMS: atom_id res chain seq x y z
N MET A 1 37.07 31.62 15.88
CA MET A 1 36.25 31.49 17.10
C MET A 1 34.74 31.69 16.86
N LYS A 2 34.27 32.82 16.29
CA LYS A 2 32.82 33.08 16.05
C LYS A 2 32.10 32.03 15.16
N ARG A 3 32.73 31.56 14.08
CA ARG A 3 32.18 30.51 13.19
C ARG A 3 31.98 29.15 13.90
N LEU A 4 32.89 28.79 14.80
CA LEU A 4 32.82 27.55 15.58
C LEU A 4 31.65 27.57 16.57
N LEU A 5 31.39 28.75 17.16
CA LEU A 5 30.27 28.96 18.09
C LEU A 5 28.92 28.89 17.36
N ALA A 6 28.82 29.49 16.18
CA ALA A 6 27.64 29.44 15.33
C ALA A 6 27.33 28.00 14.86
N ALA A 7 28.36 27.25 14.43
CA ALA A 7 28.21 25.85 14.04
C ALA A 7 27.72 24.97 15.21
N ARG A 8 28.27 25.16 16.41
CA ARG A 8 27.80 24.46 17.63
C ARG A 8 26.36 24.80 18.00
N LYS A 9 25.95 26.06 17.83
CA LYS A 9 24.57 26.49 18.08
C LYS A 9 23.60 25.87 17.07
N ALA A 10 23.95 25.89 15.78
CA ALA A 10 23.16 25.26 14.72
C ALA A 10 23.02 23.74 14.92
N ALA A 11 24.10 23.05 15.29
CA ALA A 11 24.06 21.62 15.60
C ALA A 11 23.12 21.31 16.78
N ARG A 12 23.18 22.11 17.85
CA ARG A 12 22.31 21.94 19.02
C ARG A 12 20.84 22.26 18.71
N GLU A 13 20.58 23.22 17.82
CA GLU A 13 19.23 23.51 17.32
C GLU A 13 18.70 22.37 16.45
N ALA A 14 19.50 21.83 15.55
CA ALA A 14 19.15 20.67 14.74
C ALA A 14 18.86 19.43 15.60
N GLU A 15 19.66 19.16 16.64
CA GLU A 15 19.40 18.08 17.60
C GLU A 15 18.07 18.26 18.34
N ARG A 16 17.76 19.49 18.78
CA ARG A 16 16.47 19.79 19.43
C ARG A 16 15.30 19.61 18.47
N GLN A 17 15.43 20.10 17.23
CA GLN A 17 14.40 19.94 16.21
C GLN A 17 14.17 18.46 15.88
N ALA A 18 15.23 17.70 15.69
CA ALA A 18 15.13 16.25 15.44
C ALA A 18 14.49 15.52 16.63
N PHE A 19 14.82 15.90 17.86
CA PHE A 19 14.18 15.35 19.05
C PHE A 19 12.68 15.69 19.10
N GLN A 20 12.31 16.94 18.83
CA GLN A 20 10.91 17.38 18.78
C GLN A 20 10.12 16.63 17.70
N GLN A 21 10.65 16.56 16.48
CA GLN A 21 10.03 15.82 15.38
C GLN A 21 9.82 14.34 15.74
N LYS A 22 10.81 13.70 16.39
CA LYS A 22 10.66 12.31 16.87
C LYS A 22 9.56 12.17 17.92
N GLN A 23 9.40 13.15 18.82
CA GLN A 23 8.33 13.13 19.82
C GLN A 23 6.95 13.33 19.17
N GLU A 24 6.82 14.31 18.27
CA GLU A 24 5.59 14.54 17.51
C GLU A 24 5.19 13.32 16.70
N HIS A 25 6.15 12.70 16.02
CA HIS A 25 5.96 11.48 15.26
C HIS A 25 5.48 10.31 16.15
N LYS A 26 6.13 10.08 17.30
CA LYS A 26 5.68 9.06 18.27
C LYS A 26 4.26 9.33 18.78
N ASN A 27 3.93 10.59 19.03
CA ASN A 27 2.60 10.98 19.48
C ASN A 27 1.55 10.74 18.38
N LEU A 28 1.87 11.03 17.12
CA LEU A 28 1.01 10.75 15.98
C LEU A 28 0.72 9.25 15.86
N LEU A 29 1.75 8.40 15.89
CA LEU A 29 1.59 6.94 15.83
C LEU A 29 0.73 6.41 16.98
N ARG A 30 0.96 6.88 18.22
CA ARG A 30 0.22 6.42 19.41
C ARG A 30 -1.25 6.81 19.37
N ASN A 31 -1.56 8.01 18.87
CA ASN A 31 -2.92 8.57 18.92
C ASN A 31 -3.71 8.34 17.62
N MET A 32 -3.09 7.71 16.62
CA MET A 32 -3.73 7.45 15.35
C MET A 32 -4.92 6.49 15.50
N LYS A 33 -6.03 6.84 14.87
CA LYS A 33 -7.19 5.94 14.74
C LYS A 33 -6.99 5.02 13.55
N ILE A 34 -6.87 3.72 13.80
CA ILE A 34 -6.86 2.69 12.75
C ILE A 34 -8.32 2.38 12.39
N SER A 35 -8.69 2.63 11.14
CA SER A 35 -10.00 2.23 10.63
C SER A 35 -10.08 0.71 10.48
N ALA A 36 -11.26 0.15 10.71
CA ALA A 36 -11.54 -1.25 10.39
C ALA A 36 -11.28 -1.58 8.91
N ASN A 37 -11.37 -0.58 8.02
CA ASN A 37 -11.14 -0.69 6.58
C ASN A 37 -9.96 0.20 6.15
N SER A 38 -8.75 -0.17 6.57
CA SER A 38 -7.51 0.57 6.28
C SER A 38 -6.59 -0.12 5.27
N GLN A 39 -7.01 -1.26 4.74
CA GLN A 39 -6.24 -2.09 3.80
C GLN A 39 -6.68 -1.77 2.38
N ALA A 40 -5.80 -1.91 1.38
CA ALA A 40 -6.12 -1.53 0.00
C ALA A 40 -5.79 -2.65 -0.99
N ALA A 41 -6.71 -2.96 -1.88
CA ALA A 41 -6.47 -3.84 -3.02
C ALA A 41 -6.38 -3.00 -4.28
N PHE A 42 -5.30 -3.16 -5.04
CA PHE A 42 -5.01 -2.46 -6.28
C PHE A 42 -5.29 -3.35 -7.48
N HIS A 43 -5.85 -2.75 -8.53
CA HIS A 43 -5.92 -3.38 -9.82
C HIS A 43 -4.69 -3.00 -10.64
N LEU A 44 -3.95 -4.01 -11.07
CA LEU A 44 -2.89 -3.89 -12.04
C LEU A 44 -3.38 -4.34 -13.42
N THR A 45 -3.03 -3.54 -14.42
CA THR A 45 -3.11 -3.95 -15.82
C THR A 45 -1.86 -4.76 -16.19
N ALA A 46 -1.92 -5.50 -17.30
CA ALA A 46 -0.75 -6.25 -17.79
C ALA A 46 0.45 -5.34 -18.09
N ALA A 47 0.22 -4.10 -18.52
CA ALA A 47 1.28 -3.13 -18.81
C ALA A 47 1.97 -2.61 -17.53
N GLN A 48 1.24 -2.50 -16.42
CA GLN A 48 1.76 -1.96 -15.16
C GLN A 48 2.48 -3.00 -14.30
N GLU A 49 2.21 -4.28 -14.51
CA GLU A 49 2.66 -5.36 -13.62
C GLU A 49 4.18 -5.36 -13.44
N GLN A 50 4.92 -5.32 -14.55
CA GLN A 50 6.39 -5.35 -14.50
C GLN A 50 6.95 -4.13 -13.76
N ASP A 51 6.45 -2.93 -14.07
CA ASP A 51 6.92 -1.69 -13.45
C ASP A 51 6.60 -1.67 -11.95
N VAL A 52 5.43 -2.15 -11.55
CA VAL A 52 5.02 -2.23 -10.15
C VAL A 52 5.90 -3.22 -9.38
N PHE A 53 6.24 -4.38 -9.93
CA PHE A 53 7.13 -5.33 -9.25
C PHE A 53 8.60 -4.93 -9.29
N SER A 54 9.01 -4.12 -10.25
CA SER A 54 10.37 -3.57 -10.30
C SER A 54 10.54 -2.41 -9.31
N ALA A 55 9.63 -1.45 -9.31
CA ALA A 55 9.71 -0.24 -8.48
C ALA A 55 9.10 -0.43 -7.09
N TRP A 56 8.22 -1.43 -6.91
CA TRP A 56 7.41 -1.62 -5.72
C TRP A 56 6.60 -0.39 -5.32
N THR A 57 6.05 0.28 -6.34
CA THR A 57 5.20 1.46 -6.19
C THR A 57 3.89 1.25 -6.93
N VAL A 58 2.77 1.69 -6.35
CA VAL A 58 1.46 1.70 -6.99
C VAL A 58 0.87 3.09 -7.02
N PHE A 59 0.05 3.35 -8.03
CA PHE A 59 -0.69 4.60 -8.16
C PHE A 59 -2.15 4.42 -7.71
N THR A 60 -2.68 5.37 -6.94
CA THR A 60 -4.04 5.35 -6.39
C THR A 60 -5.12 5.75 -7.40
N GLY A 61 -4.72 6.06 -8.64
CA GLY A 61 -5.60 6.58 -9.67
C GLY A 61 -5.92 8.06 -9.43
N THR A 62 -6.87 8.57 -10.19
CA THR A 62 -7.33 9.96 -10.07
C THR A 62 -8.81 10.01 -9.69
N TYR A 63 -9.25 11.14 -9.16
CA TYR A 63 -10.68 11.38 -8.98
C TYR A 63 -11.37 11.44 -10.35
N LEU A 64 -12.44 10.67 -10.52
CA LEU A 64 -13.14 10.55 -11.81
C LEU A 64 -14.14 11.70 -12.06
N SER A 65 -14.54 12.41 -11.01
CA SER A 65 -15.57 13.44 -11.02
C SER A 65 -15.39 14.42 -9.86
N GLY A 66 -16.16 15.51 -9.90
CA GLY A 66 -16.11 16.57 -8.87
C GLY A 66 -14.99 17.58 -9.11
N PRO A 67 -14.79 18.52 -8.17
CA PRO A 67 -13.81 19.61 -8.32
C PRO A 67 -12.36 19.12 -8.51
N SER A 68 -11.98 18.03 -7.83
CA SER A 68 -10.64 17.42 -7.93
C SER A 68 -10.48 16.45 -9.10
N LYS A 69 -11.38 16.45 -10.08
CA LYS A 69 -11.33 15.50 -11.21
C LYS A 69 -9.98 15.59 -11.92
N GLY A 70 -9.35 14.43 -12.11
CA GLY A 70 -8.02 14.32 -12.74
C GLY A 70 -6.86 14.43 -11.75
N GLU A 71 -7.08 14.93 -10.53
CA GLU A 71 -6.04 14.96 -9.49
C GLU A 71 -5.83 13.56 -8.89
N PRO A 72 -4.61 13.24 -8.42
CA PRO A 72 -4.34 11.98 -7.73
C PRO A 72 -5.27 11.76 -6.55
N ARG A 73 -5.78 10.52 -6.42
CA ARG A 73 -6.68 10.16 -5.34
C ARG A 73 -5.90 9.99 -4.04
N ILE A 74 -6.24 10.76 -3.01
CA ILE A 74 -5.56 10.67 -1.71
C ILE A 74 -5.99 9.36 -1.00
N PRO A 75 -5.05 8.48 -0.61
CA PRO A 75 -5.35 7.23 0.08
C PRO A 75 -5.51 7.42 1.60
N ASP A 76 -6.37 8.35 2.01
CA ASP A 76 -6.61 8.79 3.40
C ASP A 76 -6.76 7.69 4.48
N ARG A 77 -7.36 6.55 4.11
CA ARG A 77 -7.61 5.43 5.04
C ARG A 77 -6.40 4.54 5.25
N MET A 78 -5.40 4.60 4.37
CA MET A 78 -4.14 3.86 4.56
C MET A 78 -3.32 4.55 5.63
N LYS A 79 -2.90 3.74 6.61
CA LYS A 79 -2.11 4.12 7.76
C LYS A 79 -0.78 3.37 7.72
N PRO A 80 0.17 3.68 8.62
CA PRO A 80 1.34 2.86 8.81
C PRO A 80 1.03 1.37 8.84
N ASN A 81 1.82 0.58 8.12
CA ASN A 81 1.69 -0.87 8.03
C ASN A 81 0.38 -1.40 7.41
N SER A 82 -0.40 -0.55 6.74
CA SER A 82 -1.49 -1.01 5.87
C SER A 82 -0.97 -1.93 4.75
N LEU A 83 -1.63 -3.06 4.58
CA LEU A 83 -1.48 -4.02 3.50
C LEU A 83 -2.07 -3.47 2.20
N CYS A 84 -1.23 -3.54 1.16
CA CYS A 84 -1.57 -3.31 -0.23
C CYS A 84 -1.54 -4.65 -0.98
N LEU A 85 -2.69 -5.11 -1.46
CA LEU A 85 -2.78 -6.28 -2.34
C LEU A 85 -2.62 -5.84 -3.79
N LEU A 86 -1.80 -6.57 -4.53
CA LEU A 86 -1.64 -6.44 -5.97
C LEU A 86 -2.53 -7.48 -6.64
N THR A 87 -3.51 -7.03 -7.42
CA THR A 87 -4.48 -7.93 -8.05
C THR A 87 -4.57 -7.70 -9.55
N LYS A 88 -4.76 -8.77 -10.30
CA LYS A 88 -4.90 -8.73 -11.75
C LYS A 88 -6.07 -9.59 -12.20
N ARG A 89 -6.71 -9.15 -13.27
CA ARG A 89 -7.60 -9.97 -14.07
C ARG A 89 -6.88 -10.28 -15.39
N GLY A 90 -6.90 -11.55 -15.80
CA GLY A 90 -6.39 -11.94 -17.12
C GLY A 90 -7.15 -11.25 -18.25
N ALA A 91 -6.55 -11.24 -19.45
CA ALA A 91 -7.25 -10.80 -20.64
C ALA A 91 -8.37 -11.80 -20.99
N GLY A 92 -9.56 -11.31 -21.35
CA GLY A 92 -10.68 -12.16 -21.77
C GLY A 92 -11.35 -13.02 -20.69
N VAL A 93 -10.81 -13.07 -19.47
CA VAL A 93 -11.42 -13.84 -18.37
C VAL A 93 -12.42 -13.01 -17.57
N GLN A 94 -13.38 -13.70 -16.96
CA GLN A 94 -14.40 -13.10 -16.11
C GLN A 94 -13.78 -12.45 -14.87
N GLU A 95 -14.46 -11.44 -14.33
CA GLU A 95 -13.99 -10.73 -13.14
C GLU A 95 -13.84 -11.66 -11.93
N ALA A 96 -14.71 -12.67 -11.81
CA ALA A 96 -14.65 -13.69 -10.77
C ALA A 96 -13.30 -14.41 -10.69
N SER A 97 -12.58 -14.50 -11.82
CA SER A 97 -11.25 -15.11 -11.92
C SER A 97 -10.09 -14.18 -11.53
N ARG A 98 -10.37 -12.98 -10.98
CA ARG A 98 -9.32 -12.07 -10.48
C ARG A 98 -8.44 -12.76 -9.45
N ARG A 99 -7.13 -12.60 -9.59
CA ARG A 99 -6.14 -13.19 -8.69
C ARG A 99 -5.36 -12.13 -7.93
N ILE A 100 -4.98 -12.48 -6.71
CA ILE A 100 -3.92 -11.81 -5.97
C ILE A 100 -2.60 -12.32 -6.53
N ILE A 101 -1.75 -11.42 -6.97
CA ILE A 101 -0.44 -11.73 -7.59
C ILE A 101 0.74 -11.22 -6.76
N GLY A 102 0.46 -10.48 -5.70
CA GLY A 102 1.46 -10.01 -4.76
C GLY A 102 0.81 -9.20 -3.65
N ALA A 103 1.61 -8.87 -2.65
CA ALA A 103 1.22 -8.02 -1.56
C ALA A 103 2.43 -7.27 -1.01
N PHE A 104 2.19 -6.12 -0.39
CA PHE A 104 3.20 -5.43 0.40
C PHE A 104 2.56 -4.61 1.51
N MET A 105 3.31 -4.29 2.57
CA MET A 105 2.89 -3.29 3.56
C MET A 105 3.44 -1.92 3.19
N VAL A 106 2.68 -0.86 3.41
CA VAL A 106 3.21 0.51 3.34
C VAL A 106 4.17 0.77 4.49
N GLY A 107 5.03 1.77 4.34
CA GLY A 107 6.04 2.12 5.35
C GLY A 107 5.47 2.41 6.74
N GLU A 108 6.28 2.20 7.77
CA GLU A 108 5.95 2.46 9.19
C GLU A 108 5.63 3.94 9.47
N ASP A 109 6.10 4.84 8.60
CA ASP A 109 5.86 6.29 8.70
C ASP A 109 4.83 6.78 7.67
N PHE A 110 4.21 5.88 6.91
CA PHE A 110 3.33 6.26 5.81
C PHE A 110 1.94 6.66 6.29
N PHE A 111 1.59 7.94 6.11
CA PHE A 111 0.23 8.43 6.30
C PHE A 111 -0.41 8.75 4.95
N GLY A 112 -1.40 7.94 4.56
CA GLY A 112 -2.04 8.11 3.25
C GLY A 112 -2.78 9.44 3.08
N ALA A 113 -3.17 10.07 4.20
CA ALA A 113 -3.75 11.42 4.20
C ALA A 113 -2.78 12.50 3.73
N ASP A 114 -1.47 12.25 3.71
CA ASP A 114 -0.42 13.18 3.28
C ASP A 114 0.12 12.85 1.88
N CYS A 115 -0.31 11.73 1.29
CA CYS A 115 0.10 11.28 -0.03
C CYS A 115 -0.62 12.07 -1.14
N ARG A 116 -0.11 13.28 -1.45
CA ARG A 116 -0.64 14.14 -2.52
C ARG A 116 -0.30 13.64 -3.93
N SER A 117 0.79 12.91 -4.09
CA SER A 117 1.20 12.34 -5.38
C SER A 117 0.33 11.16 -5.83
N GLY A 118 -0.45 10.58 -4.91
CA GLY A 118 -1.16 9.31 -5.14
C GLY A 118 -0.24 8.12 -5.38
N THR A 119 1.07 8.26 -5.19
CA THR A 119 2.04 7.18 -5.34
C THR A 119 2.35 6.58 -3.97
N VAL A 120 2.22 5.26 -3.87
CA VAL A 120 2.37 4.51 -2.63
C VAL A 120 3.50 3.52 -2.83
N ALA A 121 4.58 3.69 -2.06
CA ALA A 121 5.73 2.81 -2.08
C ALA A 121 5.59 1.69 -1.05
N ALA A 122 6.10 0.52 -1.40
CA ALA A 122 6.18 -0.60 -0.48
C ALA A 122 7.25 -0.40 0.58
N HIS A 123 7.03 -1.01 1.74
CA HIS A 123 8.06 -1.25 2.72
C HIS A 123 9.16 -2.14 2.09
N PRO A 124 10.46 -1.82 2.29
CA PRO A 124 11.56 -2.52 1.62
C PRO A 124 11.64 -4.02 1.94
N VAL A 125 11.17 -4.41 3.13
CA VAL A 125 11.22 -5.81 3.62
C VAL A 125 9.88 -6.53 3.51
N HIS A 126 8.76 -5.82 3.64
CA HIS A 126 7.44 -6.44 3.78
C HIS A 126 6.71 -6.45 2.44
N ARG A 127 7.26 -7.20 1.49
CA ARG A 127 6.77 -7.30 0.12
C ARG A 127 6.94 -8.71 -0.43
N VAL A 128 5.95 -9.18 -1.19
CA VAL A 128 5.93 -10.54 -1.75
C VAL A 128 5.30 -10.53 -3.15
N ALA A 129 5.99 -11.15 -4.10
CA ALA A 129 5.46 -11.45 -5.42
C ALA A 129 5.12 -12.94 -5.50
N LEU A 130 3.94 -13.26 -6.03
CA LEU A 130 3.49 -14.63 -6.21
C LEU A 130 3.77 -15.08 -7.63
N ARG A 131 4.09 -16.36 -7.79
CA ARG A 131 4.16 -16.96 -9.13
C ARG A 131 2.77 -16.99 -9.76
N PRO A 132 2.65 -16.87 -11.09
CA PRO A 132 1.36 -16.88 -11.78
C PRO A 132 0.48 -18.10 -11.44
N GLU A 133 1.09 -19.28 -11.26
CA GLU A 133 0.38 -20.52 -10.96
C GLU A 133 -0.13 -20.60 -9.51
N LYS A 134 0.42 -19.77 -8.62
CA LYS A 134 0.13 -19.74 -7.18
C LYS A 134 -0.74 -18.55 -6.76
N GLY A 135 -1.21 -17.75 -7.72
CA GLY A 135 -2.07 -16.61 -7.42
C GLY A 135 -3.35 -17.03 -6.70
N LEU A 136 -3.62 -16.43 -5.54
CA LEU A 136 -4.83 -16.70 -4.77
C LEU A 136 -6.07 -16.11 -5.45
N ALA A 137 -7.21 -16.78 -5.35
CA ALA A 137 -8.48 -16.22 -5.86
C ALA A 137 -8.88 -15.01 -5.00
N PHE A 138 -9.14 -13.86 -5.62
CA PHE A 138 -9.40 -12.61 -4.89
C PHE A 138 -10.82 -12.57 -4.28
N TRP A 139 -11.86 -12.77 -5.09
CA TRP A 139 -13.24 -12.56 -4.67
C TRP A 139 -13.76 -13.45 -3.53
N PRO A 140 -13.34 -14.72 -3.40
CA PRO A 140 -13.79 -15.56 -2.29
C PRO A 140 -13.51 -14.99 -0.90
N TYR A 141 -12.52 -14.09 -0.75
CA TYR A 141 -12.26 -13.39 0.50
C TYR A 141 -13.29 -12.32 0.87
N PHE A 142 -14.08 -11.85 -0.11
CA PHE A 142 -14.98 -10.71 0.03
C PHE A 142 -16.45 -11.07 -0.15
N THR A 143 -16.77 -12.14 -0.87
CA THR A 143 -18.15 -12.52 -1.19
C THR A 143 -18.30 -14.01 -1.44
N ARG A 144 -19.52 -14.51 -1.25
CA ARG A 144 -19.93 -15.87 -1.65
C ARG A 144 -20.36 -15.97 -3.10
N ASP A 145 -20.64 -14.84 -3.76
CA ASP A 145 -21.05 -14.77 -5.17
C ASP A 145 -20.01 -14.03 -6.04
N PRO A 146 -18.81 -14.61 -6.31
CA PRO A 146 -17.79 -13.99 -7.17
C PRO A 146 -18.29 -13.58 -8.56
N GLU A 147 -19.17 -14.38 -9.17
CA GLU A 147 -19.68 -14.16 -10.54
C GLU A 147 -20.50 -12.89 -10.71
N LYS A 148 -21.07 -12.37 -9.61
CA LYS A 148 -21.83 -11.11 -9.63
C LYS A 148 -20.94 -9.88 -9.44
N GLN A 149 -19.66 -10.06 -9.14
CA GLN A 149 -18.79 -8.96 -8.77
C GLN A 149 -18.17 -8.25 -9.97
N ARG A 150 -17.95 -6.95 -9.78
CA ARG A 150 -17.23 -6.08 -10.73
C ARG A 150 -16.21 -5.23 -9.99
N TRP A 151 -15.01 -5.07 -10.58
CA TRP A 151 -14.03 -4.15 -10.02
C TRP A 151 -14.48 -2.69 -10.17
N GLY A 152 -14.95 -2.31 -11.35
CA GLY A 152 -15.32 -0.92 -11.66
C GLY A 152 -14.14 -0.10 -12.18
N LYS A 153 -14.26 1.24 -12.13
CA LYS A 153 -13.30 2.19 -12.75
C LYS A 153 -12.22 2.72 -11.80
N THR A 154 -12.11 2.18 -10.58
CA THR A 154 -11.16 2.65 -9.56
C THR A 154 -9.84 1.90 -9.65
N ALA A 155 -8.72 2.56 -9.33
CA ALA A 155 -7.42 1.88 -9.23
C ALA A 155 -7.33 1.01 -7.97
N LEU A 156 -7.96 1.43 -6.86
CA LEU A 156 -7.99 0.68 -5.61
C LEU A 156 -9.38 0.55 -4.97
N LYS A 157 -9.52 -0.45 -4.11
CA LYS A 157 -10.63 -0.62 -3.18
C LYS A 157 -10.11 -0.86 -1.77
N TYR A 158 -10.73 -0.17 -0.80
CA TYR A 158 -10.44 -0.44 0.60
C TYR A 158 -11.15 -1.70 1.08
N PHE A 159 -10.52 -2.40 2.01
CA PHE A 159 -11.10 -3.57 2.65
C PHE A 159 -10.65 -3.73 4.10
N SER A 160 -11.25 -4.71 4.79
CA SER A 160 -11.15 -4.85 6.22
C SER A 160 -9.82 -5.45 6.69
N ASN A 161 -9.41 -5.06 7.90
CA ASN A 161 -8.24 -5.63 8.57
C ASN A 161 -8.40 -7.14 8.80
N GLN A 162 -9.62 -7.61 9.09
CA GLN A 162 -9.93 -9.04 9.26
C GLN A 162 -9.76 -9.84 7.98
N THR A 163 -10.14 -9.28 6.83
CA THR A 163 -9.92 -9.94 5.54
C THR A 163 -8.43 -9.95 5.17
N ALA A 164 -7.70 -8.87 5.49
CA ALA A 164 -6.25 -8.84 5.30
C ALA A 164 -5.53 -9.92 6.10
N GLU A 165 -5.89 -10.10 7.36
CA GLU A 165 -5.35 -11.16 8.22
C GLU A 165 -5.52 -12.55 7.57
N LYS A 166 -6.73 -12.89 7.13
CA LYS A 166 -6.99 -14.18 6.44
C LYS A 166 -6.13 -14.36 5.19
N ILE A 167 -6.02 -13.31 4.38
CA ILE A 167 -5.20 -13.35 3.16
C ILE A 167 -3.72 -13.54 3.52
N LEU A 168 -3.21 -12.85 4.54
CA LEU A 168 -1.83 -12.99 4.99
C LEU A 168 -1.52 -14.41 5.49
N PHE A 169 -2.44 -15.04 6.23
CA PHE A 169 -2.29 -16.43 6.65
C PHE A 169 -2.23 -17.40 5.46
N ASP A 170 -3.11 -17.22 4.48
CA ASP A 170 -3.11 -18.07 3.27
C ASP A 170 -1.87 -17.83 2.41
N LEU A 171 -1.37 -16.60 2.34
CA LEU A 171 -0.10 -16.27 1.68
C LEU A 171 1.09 -16.96 2.34
N LEU A 172 1.06 -17.14 3.67
CA LEU A 172 2.12 -17.81 4.41
C LEU A 172 2.25 -19.28 4.00
N GLY A 173 1.13 -19.95 3.73
CA GLY A 173 1.11 -21.30 3.16
C GLY A 173 1.70 -21.41 1.75
N LEU A 174 1.96 -20.27 1.09
CA LEU A 174 2.60 -20.19 -0.23
C LEU A 174 4.06 -19.71 -0.15
N ALA A 175 4.55 -19.30 1.02
CA ALA A 175 5.83 -18.63 1.20
C ALA A 175 7.05 -19.49 0.82
N ASP A 176 6.95 -20.83 0.89
CA ASP A 176 7.98 -21.76 0.37
C ASP A 176 8.22 -21.62 -1.15
N THR A 177 7.38 -20.85 -1.84
CA THR A 177 7.42 -20.69 -3.29
C THR A 177 7.54 -19.24 -3.77
N ALA A 178 7.62 -18.26 -2.87
CA ALA A 178 7.74 -16.84 -3.23
C ALA A 178 9.08 -16.55 -3.92
N VAL A 179 9.07 -15.68 -4.94
CA VAL A 179 10.30 -15.22 -5.58
C VAL A 179 10.96 -14.21 -4.65
N PRO A 180 12.27 -14.34 -4.31
CA PRO A 180 12.95 -13.36 -3.48
C PRO A 180 12.86 -11.99 -4.16
N ALA A 181 12.47 -10.96 -3.38
CA ALA A 181 12.48 -9.59 -3.85
C ALA A 181 13.91 -9.26 -4.31
N ALA A 182 14.06 -8.86 -5.59
CA ALA A 182 15.35 -8.46 -6.13
C ALA A 182 15.99 -7.39 -5.21
N LYS A 183 17.27 -7.60 -4.88
CA LYS A 183 18.08 -6.70 -4.06
C LYS A 183 18.31 -5.38 -4.77
#